data_AF-A0A920HJL3-F1
#
_entry.id   AF-A0A920HJL3-F1
#
_cell.length_a   1.000
_cell.length_b   1.000
_cell.length_c   1.000
_cell.angle_alpha   90.00
_cell.angle_beta   90.00
_cell.angle_gamma   90.00
#
_symmetry.space_group_name_H-M   'P 1'
#
loop_
_entity.id
_entity.type
_entity.pdbx_description
1 polymer ?
#
loop_
_entity_poly.entity_id
_entity_poly.type
_entity_poly.pdbx_seq_one_letter_code
_entity_poly.pdbx_strand_id
1 'polypeptide(L)'
;MLESMINRRVVLAGGPSTGKTSVLNKLKKLGFKCYDESAREILSEYEKKGSSFRLNPIKVSEEILKKRDKDFTEARDILCKNNIVFFDRGIHEITAYLRSINSSEEYWEELQKNYDYDMVFFSFMERYIHKR
;
A
#
# COMPACT_ATOMS: atom_id res chain seq x y z
N MET A 1 3.26 30.96 14.65
CA MET A 1 2.46 30.42 13.54
C MET A 1 3.18 29.17 13.08
N LEU A 2 2.70 27.98 13.48
CA LEU A 2 3.25 26.73 12.96
C LEU A 2 2.73 26.61 11.53
N GLU A 3 3.59 26.78 10.54
CA GLU A 3 3.26 26.31 9.19
C GLU A 3 2.84 24.84 9.32
N SER A 4 1.66 24.50 8.83
CA SER A 4 1.24 23.11 8.75
C SER A 4 2.19 22.42 7.77
N MET A 5 3.23 21.78 8.29
CA MET A 5 4.18 21.04 7.48
C MET A 5 3.48 19.80 6.95
N ILE A 6 3.11 19.83 5.66
CA ILE A 6 2.52 18.70 4.96
C ILE A 6 3.52 17.54 5.00
N ASN A 7 3.08 16.38 5.45
CA ASN A 7 3.93 15.21 5.50
C ASN A 7 4.23 14.68 4.10
N ARG A 8 5.46 14.21 3.90
CA ARG A 8 5.84 13.43 2.73
C ARG A 8 5.36 11.99 2.87
N ARG A 9 4.74 11.47 1.82
CA ARG A 9 4.19 10.12 1.73
C ARG A 9 5.15 9.23 0.93
N VAL A 10 5.71 8.23 1.59
CA VAL A 10 6.70 7.31 0.99
C VAL A 10 6.13 5.89 0.94
N VAL A 11 6.06 5.32 -0.26
CA VAL A 11 5.61 3.92 -0.45
C VAL A 11 6.80 2.99 -0.51
N LEU A 12 6.71 1.86 0.20
CA LEU A 12 7.56 0.70 -0.02
C LEU A 12 6.75 -0.35 -0.80
N ALA A 13 6.97 -0.41 -2.11
CA ALA A 13 6.33 -1.33 -3.04
C ALA A 13 7.24 -2.54 -3.34
N GLY A 14 6.66 -3.67 -3.76
CA GLY A 14 7.42 -4.84 -4.21
C GLY A 14 6.81 -6.19 -3.87
N GLY A 15 7.31 -7.27 -4.48
CA GLY A 15 6.78 -8.62 -4.31
C GLY A 15 6.90 -9.18 -2.89
N PRO A 16 6.17 -10.25 -2.54
CA PRO A 16 6.36 -10.93 -1.25
C PRO A 16 7.84 -11.34 -1.03
N SER A 17 8.25 -11.46 0.23
CA SER A 17 9.58 -11.95 0.64
C SER A 17 10.79 -11.08 0.24
N THR A 18 10.59 -9.82 -0.15
CA THR A 18 11.71 -8.90 -0.48
C THR A 18 12.26 -8.10 0.71
N GLY A 19 11.91 -8.48 1.95
CA GLY A 19 12.39 -7.82 3.17
C GLY A 19 11.70 -6.49 3.56
N LYS A 20 10.70 -6.02 2.80
CA LYS A 20 9.94 -4.79 3.10
C LYS A 20 9.40 -4.72 4.53
N THR A 21 8.79 -5.79 5.00
CA THR A 21 8.24 -5.84 6.37
C THR A 21 9.33 -5.66 7.42
N SER A 22 10.54 -6.15 7.19
CA SER A 22 11.69 -5.93 8.10
C SER A 22 12.09 -4.46 8.13
N VAL A 23 12.13 -3.80 6.97
CA VAL A 23 12.42 -2.36 6.85
C VAL A 23 11.35 -1.53 7.57
N LEU A 24 10.07 -1.79 7.31
CA LEU A 24 8.95 -1.12 7.97
C LEU A 24 8.99 -1.30 9.49
N ASN A 25 9.26 -2.51 9.97
CA ASN A 25 9.38 -2.78 11.40
C ASN A 25 10.54 -1.99 12.02
N LYS A 26 11.66 -1.84 11.31
CA LYS A 26 12.78 -1.01 11.78
C LYS A 26 12.39 0.47 11.80
N LEU A 27 11.69 0.97 10.78
CA LEU A 27 11.19 2.35 10.72
C LEU A 27 10.22 2.66 11.87
N LYS A 28 9.27 1.76 12.15
CA LYS A 28 8.37 1.86 13.32
C LYS A 28 9.16 1.92 14.63
N LYS A 29 10.16 1.04 14.82
CA LYS A 29 11.05 1.07 16.01
C LYS A 29 11.85 2.37 16.14
N LEU A 30 12.12 3.05 15.03
CA LEU A 30 12.76 4.37 15.00
C LEU A 30 11.78 5.53 15.22
N GLY A 31 10.49 5.25 15.42
CA GLY A 31 9.45 6.24 15.71
C GLY A 31 8.78 6.87 14.49
N PHE A 32 9.00 6.33 13.28
CA PHE A 32 8.30 6.79 12.09
C PHE A 32 6.87 6.23 12.04
N LYS A 33 5.93 7.05 11.55
CA LYS A 33 4.58 6.56 11.24
C LYS A 33 4.65 5.67 10.00
N CYS A 34 4.09 4.47 10.11
CA CYS A 34 3.94 3.54 9.01
C CYS A 34 2.49 3.03 8.97
N TYR A 35 1.86 3.04 7.80
CA TYR A 35 0.61 2.36 7.54
C TYR A 35 0.88 0.96 6.99
N ASP A 36 0.26 -0.05 7.61
CA ASP A 36 0.40 -1.45 7.23
C ASP A 36 -0.41 -1.81 5.98
N GLU A 37 -0.11 -2.95 5.37
CA GLU A 37 -0.76 -3.45 4.15
C GLU A 37 -2.27 -3.66 4.37
N SER A 38 -3.10 -2.81 3.77
CA SER A 38 -4.55 -2.81 3.93
C SER A 38 -5.16 -4.11 3.40
N ALA A 39 -4.60 -4.64 2.31
CA ALA A 39 -5.02 -5.92 1.71
C ALA A 39 -4.91 -7.09 2.69
N ARG A 40 -3.86 -7.14 3.54
CA ARG A 40 -3.66 -8.27 4.46
C ARG A 40 -4.77 -8.36 5.50
N GLU A 41 -5.19 -7.23 6.03
CA GLU A 41 -6.29 -7.15 7.00
C GLU A 41 -7.62 -7.56 6.34
N ILE A 42 -7.97 -6.96 5.21
CA ILE A 42 -9.23 -7.24 4.50
C ILE A 42 -9.29 -8.72 4.07
N LEU A 43 -8.23 -9.27 3.47
CA LEU A 43 -8.20 -10.67 3.08
C LEU A 43 -8.35 -11.62 4.28
N SER A 44 -7.73 -11.29 5.42
CA SER A 44 -7.91 -12.07 6.65
C SER A 44 -9.35 -12.05 7.16
N GLU A 45 -10.07 -10.94 7.01
CA GLU A 45 -11.49 -10.86 7.38
C GLU A 45 -12.38 -11.73 6.48
N TYR A 46 -12.09 -11.77 5.18
CA TYR A 46 -12.81 -12.66 4.24
C TYR A 46 -12.57 -14.13 4.59
N GLU A 47 -11.31 -14.52 4.84
CA GLU A 47 -10.97 -15.88 5.26
C GLU A 47 -11.73 -16.30 6.53
N LYS A 48 -11.80 -15.42 7.55
CA LYS A 48 -12.55 -15.68 8.79
C LYS A 48 -14.04 -15.85 8.58
N LYS A 49 -14.61 -15.19 7.57
CA LYS A 49 -16.04 -15.30 7.20
C LYS A 49 -16.32 -16.51 6.30
N GLY A 50 -15.30 -17.31 5.97
CA GLY A 50 -15.44 -18.44 5.06
C GLY A 50 -15.67 -18.02 3.60
N SER A 51 -15.45 -16.75 3.27
CA SER A 51 -15.58 -16.22 1.91
C SER A 51 -14.20 -16.10 1.25
N SER A 52 -14.11 -16.45 -0.02
CA SER A 52 -12.88 -16.28 -0.79
C SER A 52 -12.88 -14.92 -1.48
N PHE A 53 -11.78 -14.19 -1.42
CA PHE A 53 -11.60 -12.94 -2.18
C PHE A 53 -11.81 -13.13 -3.69
N ARG A 54 -11.60 -14.37 -4.19
CA ARG A 54 -11.83 -14.74 -5.59
C ARG A 54 -13.28 -14.64 -6.02
N LEU A 55 -14.22 -14.56 -5.08
CA LEU A 55 -15.65 -14.45 -5.37
C LEU A 55 -16.02 -13.07 -5.91
N ASN A 56 -15.30 -12.01 -5.51
CA ASN A 56 -15.54 -10.66 -6.02
C ASN A 56 -14.27 -9.77 -5.89
N PRO A 57 -13.34 -9.84 -6.86
CA PRO A 57 -12.10 -9.05 -6.85
C PRO A 57 -12.33 -7.53 -6.81
N ILE A 58 -13.40 -7.04 -7.45
CA ILE A 58 -13.73 -5.61 -7.48
C ILE A 58 -14.14 -5.14 -6.10
N LYS A 59 -15.09 -5.82 -5.44
CA LYS A 59 -15.54 -5.47 -4.09
C LYS A 59 -14.39 -5.47 -3.08
N VAL A 60 -13.52 -6.48 -3.14
CA VAL A 60 -12.32 -6.53 -2.27
C VAL A 60 -11.39 -5.34 -2.55
N SER A 61 -11.22 -4.97 -3.83
CA SER A 61 -10.41 -3.82 -4.24
C SER A 61 -11.00 -2.49 -3.75
N GLU A 62 -12.32 -2.33 -3.77
CA GLU A 62 -13.02 -1.16 -3.20
C GLU A 62 -12.84 -1.05 -1.68
N GLU A 63 -12.90 -2.18 -0.95
CA GLU A 63 -12.67 -2.20 0.49
C GLU A 63 -11.22 -1.83 0.85
N ILE A 64 -10.26 -2.35 0.08
CA ILE A 64 -8.84 -1.98 0.21
C ILE A 64 -8.64 -0.50 -0.08
N LEU A 65 -9.23 0.01 -1.17
CA LEU A 65 -9.18 1.43 -1.54
C LEU A 65 -9.74 2.30 -0.43
N LYS A 66 -10.92 1.97 0.09
CA LYS A 66 -11.57 2.74 1.17
C LYS A 66 -10.70 2.87 2.41
N LYS A 67 -10.00 1.80 2.79
CA LYS A 67 -9.07 1.85 3.93
C LYS A 67 -7.84 2.69 3.59
N ARG A 68 -7.25 2.48 2.41
CA ARG A 68 -6.03 3.16 2.00
C ARG A 68 -6.23 4.65 1.70
N ASP A 69 -7.41 5.05 1.24
CA ASP A 69 -7.81 6.45 1.05
C ASP A 69 -7.82 7.22 2.38
N LYS A 70 -8.35 6.59 3.44
CA LYS A 70 -8.28 7.12 4.80
C LYS A 70 -6.83 7.26 5.27
N ASP A 71 -6.03 6.21 5.12
CA ASP A 71 -4.62 6.22 5.48
C ASP A 71 -3.87 7.35 4.74
N PHE A 72 -4.15 7.53 3.44
CA PHE A 72 -3.53 8.55 2.58
C PHE A 72 -3.93 9.97 3.01
N THR A 73 -5.21 10.18 3.30
CA THR A 73 -5.74 11.48 3.73
C THR A 73 -5.20 11.86 5.10
N GLU A 74 -5.32 10.98 6.10
CA GLU A 74 -4.78 11.21 7.44
C GLU A 74 -3.26 11.46 7.42
N ALA A 75 -2.52 10.71 6.60
CA ALA A 75 -1.08 10.85 6.49
C ALA A 75 -0.63 12.28 6.20
N ARG A 76 -1.48 13.12 5.58
CA ARG A 76 -1.13 14.51 5.24
C ARG A 76 -0.78 15.36 6.46
N ASP A 77 -1.60 15.25 7.50
CA ASP A 77 -1.66 16.27 8.57
C ASP A 77 -1.33 15.71 9.96
N ILE A 78 -1.18 14.39 10.11
CA ILE A 78 -0.80 13.79 11.39
C ILE A 78 0.57 14.27 11.86
N LEU A 79 0.70 14.51 13.17
CA LEU A 79 2.02 14.77 13.76
C LEU A 79 2.86 13.48 13.70
N CYS A 80 3.97 13.53 12.96
CA CYS A 80 4.86 12.39 12.83
C CYS A 80 6.33 12.82 12.77
N LYS A 81 7.23 11.85 12.99
CA LYS A 81 8.67 12.09 12.98
C LYS A 81 9.11 12.58 11.59
N ASN A 82 9.82 13.70 11.58
CA ASN A 82 10.44 14.32 10.40
C ASN A 82 9.46 14.69 9.27
N ASN A 83 8.15 14.73 9.56
CA ASN A 83 7.09 14.93 8.56
C ASN A 83 7.16 13.89 7.42
N ILE A 84 7.40 12.62 7.77
CA ILE A 84 7.47 11.50 6.82
C ILE A 84 6.55 10.37 7.30
N VAL A 85 5.69 9.92 6.40
CA VAL A 85 4.81 8.77 6.59
C VAL A 85 5.15 7.69 5.57
N PHE A 86 5.34 6.46 6.06
CA PHE A 86 5.60 5.30 5.21
C PHE A 86 4.34 4.46 4.99
N PHE A 87 4.24 3.86 3.82
CA PHE A 87 3.16 2.95 3.46
C PHE A 87 3.73 1.59 3.03
N ASP A 88 3.24 0.51 3.64
CA ASP A 88 3.37 -0.83 3.09
C ASP A 88 2.38 -0.94 1.91
N ARG A 89 2.92 -0.91 0.69
CA ARG A 89 2.20 -0.78 -0.60
C ARG A 89 1.50 0.56 -0.85
N GLY A 90 1.21 0.88 -2.10
CA GLY A 90 0.47 2.09 -2.50
C GLY A 90 -0.87 1.77 -3.16
N ILE A 91 -1.71 2.79 -3.36
CA ILE A 91 -3.01 2.65 -4.06
C ILE A 91 -2.83 2.14 -5.49
N HIS A 92 -1.72 2.49 -6.14
CA HIS A 92 -1.36 1.99 -7.47
C HIS A 92 -1.29 0.45 -7.55
N GLU A 93 -1.01 -0.24 -6.44
CA GLU A 93 -0.98 -1.71 -6.43
C GLU A 93 -2.38 -2.34 -6.56
N ILE A 94 -3.45 -1.60 -6.23
CA ILE A 94 -4.84 -2.04 -6.45
C ILE A 94 -5.10 -2.14 -7.96
N THR A 95 -4.82 -1.07 -8.71
CA THR A 95 -4.95 -1.07 -10.17
C THR A 95 -4.02 -2.09 -10.80
N ALA A 96 -2.77 -2.23 -10.33
CA ALA A 96 -1.84 -3.25 -10.83
C ALA A 96 -2.38 -4.68 -10.65
N TYR A 97 -2.99 -4.96 -9.49
CA TYR A 97 -3.65 -6.24 -9.24
C TYR A 97 -4.83 -6.48 -10.20
N LEU A 98 -5.73 -5.51 -10.33
CA LEU A 98 -6.90 -5.64 -11.23
C LEU A 98 -6.49 -5.80 -12.70
N ARG A 99 -5.44 -5.10 -13.14
CA ARG A 99 -4.83 -5.32 -14.46
C ARG A 99 -4.31 -6.75 -14.61
N SER A 100 -3.65 -7.31 -13.59
CA SER A 100 -3.08 -8.66 -13.65
C SER A 100 -4.12 -9.77 -13.84
N ILE A 101 -5.38 -9.51 -13.47
CA ILE A 101 -6.52 -10.43 -13.65
C ILE A 101 -7.47 -9.98 -14.78
N ASN A 102 -7.06 -9.04 -15.63
CA ASN A 102 -7.88 -8.45 -16.70
C ASN A 102 -9.25 -7.93 -16.23
N SER A 103 -9.30 -7.35 -15.03
CA SER A 103 -10.51 -6.77 -14.42
C SER A 103 -10.34 -5.27 -14.12
N SER A 104 -9.37 -4.60 -14.74
CA SER A 104 -9.18 -3.15 -14.59
C SER A 104 -10.10 -2.41 -15.57
N GLU A 105 -11.05 -1.68 -15.01
CA GLU A 105 -11.92 -0.75 -15.74
C GLU A 105 -11.33 0.66 -15.73
N GLU A 106 -11.85 1.55 -16.59
CA GLU A 106 -11.41 2.94 -16.71
C GLU A 106 -11.31 3.66 -15.35
N TYR A 107 -12.29 3.44 -14.46
CA TYR A 107 -12.26 3.96 -13.10
C TYR A 107 -10.94 3.69 -12.37
N TRP A 108 -10.44 2.46 -12.40
CA TRP A 108 -9.22 2.05 -11.69
C TRP A 108 -7.95 2.61 -12.36
N GLU A 109 -8.01 2.80 -13.67
CA GLU A 109 -6.95 3.43 -14.45
C GLU A 109 -6.80 4.90 -14.09
N GLU A 110 -7.93 5.62 -13.98
CA GLU A 110 -7.96 7.04 -13.64
C GLU A 110 -7.71 7.34 -12.17
N LEU A 111 -8.11 6.42 -11.28
CA LEU A 111 -8.01 6.56 -9.82
C LEU A 111 -6.62 7.01 -9.36
N GLN A 112 -5.57 6.49 -10.00
CA GLN A 112 -4.18 6.76 -9.64
C GLN A 112 -3.80 8.25 -9.74
N LYS A 113 -4.49 9.02 -10.61
CA LYS A 113 -4.27 10.47 -10.78
C LYS A 113 -4.63 11.28 -9.52
N ASN A 114 -5.38 10.70 -8.59
CA ASN A 114 -5.80 11.36 -7.35
C ASN A 114 -4.85 11.13 -6.17
N TYR A 115 -3.81 10.30 -6.35
CA TYR A 115 -2.96 9.83 -5.24
C TYR A 115 -1.48 10.03 -5.53
N ASP A 116 -1.00 11.23 -5.22
CA ASP A 116 0.41 11.58 -5.31
C ASP A 116 1.20 11.10 -4.08
N TYR A 117 2.18 10.25 -4.33
CA TYR A 117 3.21 9.86 -3.37
C TYR A 117 4.50 10.59 -3.70
N ASP A 118 5.14 11.19 -2.69
CA ASP A 118 6.42 11.90 -2.86
C ASP A 118 7.55 10.97 -3.30
N MET A 119 7.48 9.69 -2.90
CA MET A 119 8.49 8.70 -3.25
C MET A 119 7.91 7.29 -3.22
N VAL A 120 8.32 6.45 -4.19
CA VAL A 120 7.99 5.03 -4.23
C VAL A 120 9.28 4.23 -4.37
N PHE A 121 9.61 3.42 -3.36
CA PHE A 121 10.72 2.47 -3.44
C PHE A 121 10.20 1.11 -3.89
N PHE A 122 10.73 0.61 -5.01
CA PHE A 122 10.46 -0.75 -5.47
C PHE A 122 11.53 -1.71 -5.00
N SER A 123 11.13 -2.68 -4.20
CA SER A 123 11.96 -3.80 -3.77
C SER A 123 11.73 -4.98 -4.72
N PHE A 124 12.70 -5.23 -5.60
CA PHE A 124 12.70 -6.38 -6.50
C PHE A 124 13.53 -7.52 -5.91
N MET A 125 13.04 -8.75 -6.06
CA MET A 125 13.84 -9.96 -5.85
C MET A 125 14.31 -10.43 -7.22
N GLU A 126 15.62 -10.38 -7.45
CA GLU A 126 16.24 -11.03 -8.59
C GLU A 126 16.33 -12.53 -8.28
N ARG A 127 15.57 -13.37 -8.99
CA ARG A 127 15.75 -14.82 -8.89
C ARG A 127 17.05 -15.18 -9.61
N TYR A 128 18.14 -15.39 -8.86
CA TYR A 128 19.28 -16.14 -9.36
C TYR A 128 18.84 -17.59 -9.59
N ILE A 129 18.35 -17.88 -10.80
CA ILE A 129 18.15 -19.25 -11.26
C ILE A 129 19.55 -19.80 -11.54
N HIS A 130 20.09 -20.57 -10.60
CA HIS A 130 21.25 -21.40 -10.88
C HIS A 130 20.83 -22.42 -11.94
N LYS A 131 21.13 -22.14 -13.21
CA LYS A 131 21.14 -23.18 -14.25
C LYS A 131 22.29 -24.12 -13.89
N ARG A 132 21.95 -25.30 -13.37
CA ARG A 132 22.86 -26.44 -13.35
C ARG A 132 22.99 -27.01 -14.75
#